data_AF-A0A085ZY56-F1
#
_entry.id   AF-A0A085ZY56-F1
#
_cell.length_a   1.000
_cell.length_b   1.000
_cell.length_c   1.000
_cell.angle_alpha   90.00
_cell.angle_beta   90.00
_cell.angle_gamma   90.00
#
_symmetry.space_group_name_H-M   'P 1'
#
loop_
_entity.id
_entity.type
_entity.pdbx_description
1 polymer ?
#
loop_
_entity_poly.entity_id
_entity_poly.type
_entity_poly.pdbx_seq_one_letter_code
_entity_poly.pdbx_strand_id
1 'polypeptide(L)'
;MKIYIIFDTNEKRNFSATLDFIKEPFLNLNISSDLKNNILQRIDAEQDFGITVSELHEILPTLDTRIEELLKHPDFDPFKEEKRKRFPQQYGSEPFEYKGITYYLYSKLNPIDSLINRIIGFKKLIEEHTAVNKPLKYVYKE
;
A
#
# COMPACT_ATOMS: atom_id res chain seq x y z
N MET A 1 -1.34 15.23 17.72
CA MET A 1 -0.44 14.43 16.85
C MET A 1 -0.99 14.53 15.45
N LYS A 2 -0.25 15.15 14.53
CA LYS A 2 -0.70 15.39 13.16
C LYS A 2 -0.86 14.09 12.39
N ILE A 3 -2.07 13.79 11.94
CA ILE A 3 -2.41 12.57 11.21
C ILE A 3 -3.36 12.88 10.05
N TYR A 4 -3.39 11.95 9.10
CA TYR A 4 -4.50 11.83 8.16
C TYR A 4 -5.33 10.60 8.49
N ILE A 5 -6.65 10.73 8.34
CA ILE A 5 -7.61 9.63 8.33
C ILE A 5 -7.99 9.36 6.88
N ILE A 6 -7.84 8.11 6.46
CA ILE A 6 -8.19 7.65 5.12
C ILE A 6 -9.49 6.86 5.23
N PHE A 7 -10.38 7.10 4.27
CA PHE A 7 -11.71 6.50 4.23
C PHE A 7 -11.80 5.47 3.11
N ASP A 8 -12.61 4.44 3.34
CA ASP A 8 -13.06 3.53 2.30
C ASP A 8 -14.18 4.14 1.45
N THR A 9 -14.66 3.38 0.47
CA THR A 9 -15.73 3.80 -0.45
C THR A 9 -17.09 4.03 0.21
N ASN A 10 -17.26 3.61 1.46
CA ASN A 10 -18.46 3.77 2.29
C ASN A 10 -18.32 4.90 3.32
N GLU A 11 -17.29 5.74 3.21
CA GLU A 11 -16.97 6.79 4.18
C GLU A 11 -16.70 6.23 5.59
N LYS A 12 -16.31 4.95 5.70
CA LYS A 12 -15.82 4.39 6.96
C LYS A 12 -14.31 4.59 7.02
N ARG A 13 -13.81 4.87 8.23
CA ARG A 13 -12.37 4.94 8.48
C ARG A 13 -11.73 3.61 8.08
N ASN A 14 -10.81 3.66 7.13
CA ASN A 14 -9.98 2.53 6.73
C ASN A 14 -8.76 2.46 7.66
N PHE A 15 -7.96 3.52 7.68
CA PHE A 15 -6.83 3.66 8.60
C PHE A 15 -6.52 5.13 8.91
N SER A 16 -5.57 5.36 9.82
CA SER A 16 -5.02 6.69 10.08
C SER A 16 -3.52 6.60 10.28
N ALA A 17 -2.76 7.56 9.79
CA ALA A 17 -1.31 7.56 9.94
C ALA A 17 -0.73 8.98 10.02
N THR A 18 0.50 9.08 10.52
CA THR A 18 1.27 10.33 10.55
C THR A 18 1.65 10.76 9.14
N LEU A 19 1.97 12.05 8.96
CA LEU A 19 2.36 12.61 7.67
C LEU A 19 3.48 11.80 7.00
N ASP A 20 4.54 11.47 7.73
CA ASP A 20 5.68 10.70 7.19
C ASP A 20 5.25 9.33 6.66
N PHE A 21 4.33 8.67 7.36
CA PHE A 21 3.80 7.38 6.94
C PHE A 21 2.91 7.50 5.69
N ILE A 22 2.18 8.61 5.54
CA ILE A 22 1.37 8.88 4.34
C ILE A 22 2.24 9.20 3.12
N LYS A 23 3.38 9.86 3.32
CA LYS A 23 4.31 10.20 2.23
C LYS A 23 5.07 9.01 1.69
N GLU A 24 5.43 8.06 2.56
CA GLU A 24 6.34 6.95 2.23
C GLU A 24 5.94 6.17 0.98
N PRO A 25 4.67 5.77 0.77
CA PRO A 25 4.25 5.12 -0.47
C PRO A 25 4.56 5.96 -1.71
N PHE A 26 4.20 7.25 -1.71
CA PHE A 26 4.36 8.12 -2.88
C PHE A 26 5.82 8.43 -3.21
N LEU A 27 6.69 8.47 -2.20
CA LEU A 27 8.13 8.64 -2.41
C LEU A 27 8.73 7.45 -3.15
N ASN A 28 8.30 6.23 -2.80
CA ASN A 28 8.85 4.98 -3.31
C ASN A 28 8.15 4.43 -4.56
N LEU A 29 7.08 5.07 -5.03
CA LEU A 29 6.40 4.69 -6.28
C LEU A 29 7.05 5.36 -7.49
N ASN A 30 7.11 4.62 -8.59
CA ASN A 30 7.58 5.10 -9.89
C ASN A 30 6.44 5.76 -10.68
N ILE A 31 5.89 6.84 -10.13
CA ILE A 31 4.91 7.73 -10.78
C ILE A 31 5.60 8.98 -11.34
N SER A 32 4.92 9.72 -12.22
CA SER A 32 5.43 10.97 -12.78
C SER A 32 5.84 11.95 -11.68
N SER A 33 6.92 12.70 -11.91
CA SER A 33 7.43 13.67 -10.93
C SER A 33 6.39 14.75 -10.62
N ASP A 34 5.60 15.17 -11.60
CA ASP A 34 4.54 16.16 -11.41
C ASP A 34 3.45 15.64 -10.48
N LEU A 35 2.94 14.42 -10.71
CA LEU A 35 1.94 13.80 -9.84
C LEU A 35 2.49 13.60 -8.42
N LYS A 36 3.71 13.08 -8.31
CA LYS A 36 4.38 12.86 -7.02
C LYS A 36 4.48 14.15 -6.24
N ASN A 37 5.03 15.20 -6.85
CA ASN A 37 5.22 16.49 -6.20
C ASN A 37 3.88 17.11 -5.81
N ASN A 38 2.87 16.99 -6.66
CA ASN A 38 1.54 17.52 -6.38
C ASN A 38 0.89 16.83 -5.17
N ILE A 39 0.95 15.49 -5.07
CA ILE A 39 0.43 14.75 -3.91
C ILE A 39 1.20 15.13 -2.64
N LEU A 40 2.53 15.18 -2.71
CA LEU A 40 3.35 15.55 -1.54
C LEU A 40 3.03 16.95 -1.04
N GLN A 41 2.85 17.92 -1.94
CA GLN A 41 2.42 19.27 -1.59
C GLN A 41 1.05 19.29 -0.91
N ARG A 42 0.08 18.49 -1.38
CA ARG A 42 -1.24 18.36 -0.73
C ARG A 42 -1.12 17.80 0.69
N ILE A 43 -0.23 16.82 0.90
CA ILE A 43 0.03 16.25 2.24
C ILE A 43 0.67 17.31 3.15
N ASP A 44 1.65 18.05 2.65
CA ASP A 44 2.38 19.12 3.37
C ASP A 44 1.53 20.34 3.68
N ALA A 45 0.44 20.55 2.95
CA ALA A 45 -0.52 21.61 3.23
C ALA A 45 -1.31 21.40 4.53
N GLU A 46 -1.26 20.19 5.13
CA GLU A 46 -1.95 19.86 6.39
C GLU A 46 -3.46 20.17 6.33
N GLN A 47 -4.09 19.81 5.20
CA GLN A 47 -5.51 20.05 4.93
C GLN A 47 -6.17 18.84 4.29
N ASP A 48 -7.49 18.76 4.37
CA ASP A 48 -8.25 17.72 3.69
C ASP A 48 -7.99 17.76 2.18
N PHE A 49 -7.71 16.60 1.59
CA PHE A 49 -7.52 16.47 0.16
C PHE A 49 -8.04 15.13 -0.37
N GLY A 50 -8.15 15.04 -1.69
CA GLY A 50 -8.47 13.80 -2.39
C GLY A 50 -7.44 13.48 -3.44
N ILE A 51 -7.22 12.19 -3.66
CA ILE A 51 -6.58 11.69 -4.88
C ILE A 51 -7.70 11.30 -5.84
N THR A 52 -7.73 11.94 -6.99
CA THR A 52 -8.77 11.78 -8.01
C THR A 52 -8.67 10.40 -8.67
N VAL A 53 -9.77 9.93 -9.27
CA VAL A 53 -9.80 8.63 -9.96
C VAL A 53 -8.77 8.55 -11.10
N SER A 54 -8.53 9.66 -11.82
CA SER A 54 -7.48 9.74 -12.85
C SER A 54 -6.09 9.50 -12.25
N GLU A 55 -5.75 10.20 -11.16
CA GLU A 55 -4.48 10.02 -10.45
C GLU A 55 -4.35 8.59 -9.89
N LEU A 56 -5.46 8.01 -9.39
CA LEU A 56 -5.50 6.62 -8.93
C LEU A 56 -5.20 5.62 -10.05
N HIS A 57 -5.70 5.85 -11.27
CA HIS A 57 -5.38 5.01 -12.44
C HIS A 57 -3.90 5.08 -12.83
N GLU A 58 -3.25 6.23 -12.65
CA GLU A 58 -1.79 6.36 -12.87
C GLU A 58 -0.98 5.64 -11.79
N ILE A 59 -1.43 5.69 -10.53
CA ILE A 59 -0.75 5.04 -9.40
C ILE A 59 -0.86 3.52 -9.47
N LEU A 60 -2.04 2.98 -9.79
CA LEU A 60 -2.35 1.57 -9.68
C LEU A 60 -1.32 0.61 -10.33
N PRO A 61 -0.91 0.78 -11.61
CA PRO A 61 0.08 -0.12 -12.24
C PRO A 61 1.47 -0.04 -11.60
N THR A 62 1.82 1.08 -10.95
CA THR A 62 3.11 1.24 -10.28
C THR A 62 3.20 0.44 -8.99
N LEU A 63 2.06 0.16 -8.34
CA LEU A 63 1.99 -0.69 -7.15
C LEU A 63 2.32 -2.15 -7.51
N ASP A 64 1.83 -2.64 -8.64
CA ASP A 64 2.18 -3.97 -9.14
C ASP A 64 3.67 -4.07 -9.45
N THR A 65 4.24 -3.07 -10.12
CA THR A 65 5.68 -3.00 -10.39
C THR A 65 6.48 -3.03 -9.08
N ARG A 66 6.02 -2.29 -8.06
CA ARG A 66 6.68 -2.26 -6.75
C ARG A 66 6.61 -3.61 -6.02
N ILE A 67 5.50 -4.34 -6.12
CA ILE A 67 5.40 -5.71 -5.58
C ILE A 67 6.43 -6.60 -6.27
N GLU A 68 6.57 -6.55 -7.60
CA GLU A 68 7.57 -7.36 -8.32
C GLU A 68 9.00 -7.07 -7.89
N GLU A 69 9.34 -5.80 -7.66
CA GLU A 69 10.65 -5.40 -7.15
C GLU A 69 10.92 -5.99 -5.77
N LEU A 70 9.95 -5.89 -4.87
CA LEU A 70 10.07 -6.40 -3.50
C LEU A 70 10.16 -7.93 -3.46
N LEU A 71 9.49 -8.64 -4.37
CA LEU A 71 9.60 -10.09 -4.50
C LEU A 71 10.97 -10.56 -5.03
N LYS A 72 11.72 -9.67 -5.67
CA LYS A 72 13.11 -9.91 -6.13
C LYS A 72 14.16 -9.41 -5.13
N HIS A 73 13.73 -8.79 -4.03
CA HIS A 73 14.64 -8.25 -3.02
C HIS A 73 15.44 -9.39 -2.34
N PRO A 74 16.74 -9.23 -2.09
CA PRO A 74 17.56 -10.28 -1.48
C PRO A 74 17.07 -10.75 -0.10
N ASP A 75 16.43 -9.86 0.65
CA ASP A 75 15.85 -10.17 1.97
C ASP A 75 14.44 -10.80 1.91
N PHE A 76 13.85 -10.92 0.71
CA PHE A 76 12.64 -11.69 0.52
C PHE A 76 13.00 -13.18 0.39
N ASP A 77 12.39 -14.02 1.23
CA ASP A 77 12.54 -15.47 1.16
C ASP A 77 11.32 -16.09 0.45
N PRO A 78 11.45 -16.48 -0.83
CA PRO A 78 10.37 -17.09 -1.60
C PRO A 78 10.11 -18.54 -1.22
N PHE A 79 11.02 -19.20 -0.49
CA PHE A 79 10.93 -20.62 -0.12
C PHE A 79 10.23 -20.83 1.23
N LYS A 80 9.55 -19.80 1.75
CA LYS A 80 8.72 -19.91 2.96
C LYS A 80 7.64 -20.97 2.83
N GLU A 81 7.22 -21.38 1.64
CA GLU A 81 6.29 -22.50 1.48
C GLU A 81 6.86 -23.82 2.03
N GLU A 82 8.15 -24.09 1.83
CA GLU A 82 8.81 -25.26 2.42
C GLU A 82 8.88 -25.16 3.95
N LYS A 83 9.18 -23.96 4.46
CA LYS A 83 9.17 -23.67 5.90
C LYS A 83 7.76 -23.78 6.50
N ARG A 84 6.72 -23.39 5.76
CA ARG A 84 5.30 -23.53 6.13
C ARG A 84 4.88 -24.98 6.20
N LYS A 85 5.29 -25.83 5.24
CA LYS A 85 5.02 -27.28 5.31
C LYS A 85 5.59 -27.90 6.58
N ARG A 86 6.74 -27.40 7.07
CA ARG A 86 7.40 -27.88 8.30
C ARG A 86 6.86 -27.23 9.58
N PHE A 87 6.52 -25.94 9.56
CA PHE A 87 6.06 -25.16 10.72
C PHE A 87 4.85 -24.28 10.34
N PRO A 88 3.67 -24.88 10.09
CA PRO A 88 2.52 -24.17 9.53
C PRO A 88 1.96 -23.09 10.46
N GLN A 89 2.07 -23.26 11.78
CA GLN A 89 1.65 -22.24 12.76
C GLN A 89 2.54 -20.99 12.73
N GLN A 90 3.80 -21.12 12.30
CA GLN A 90 4.78 -20.03 12.28
C GLN A 90 4.81 -19.31 10.93
N TYR A 91 4.68 -20.05 9.82
CA TYR A 91 4.82 -19.53 8.45
C TYR A 91 3.54 -19.66 7.60
N GLY A 92 2.40 -20.03 8.20
CA GLY A 92 1.10 -20.09 7.51
C GLY A 92 0.34 -18.76 7.50
N SER A 93 0.92 -17.70 8.07
CA SER A 93 0.30 -16.38 8.12
C SER A 93 0.24 -15.72 6.74
N GLU A 94 -0.84 -14.94 6.53
CA GLU A 94 -0.97 -13.94 5.48
C GLU A 94 -0.59 -14.44 4.07
N PRO A 95 -1.29 -15.47 3.56
CA PRO A 95 -1.14 -15.87 2.17
C PRO A 95 -1.58 -14.71 1.25
N PHE A 96 -0.79 -14.42 0.22
CA PHE A 96 -1.21 -13.56 -0.87
C PHE A 96 -0.90 -14.23 -2.21
N GLU A 97 -1.81 -14.08 -3.15
CA GLU A 97 -1.63 -14.59 -4.51
C GLU A 97 -1.19 -13.43 -5.42
N TYR A 98 -0.15 -13.66 -6.21
CA TYR A 98 0.32 -12.71 -7.19
C TYR A 98 0.75 -13.45 -8.46
N LYS A 99 0.11 -13.10 -9.58
CA LYS A 99 0.30 -13.74 -10.89
C LYS A 99 0.24 -15.29 -10.85
N GLY A 100 -0.71 -15.83 -10.08
CA GLY A 100 -0.93 -17.27 -9.95
C GLY A 100 0.05 -18.01 -9.03
N ILE A 101 0.93 -17.28 -8.32
CA ILE A 101 1.83 -17.84 -7.30
C ILE A 101 1.33 -17.40 -5.94
N THR A 102 1.16 -18.35 -5.02
CA THR A 102 0.87 -18.05 -3.61
C THR A 102 2.16 -17.87 -2.83
N TYR A 103 2.33 -16.67 -2.27
CA TYR A 103 3.40 -16.33 -1.36
C TYR A 103 2.86 -16.23 0.06
N TYR A 104 3.71 -16.43 1.06
CA TYR A 104 3.35 -16.35 2.48
C TYR A 104 4.13 -15.23 3.13
N LEU A 105 3.41 -14.22 3.62
CA LEU A 105 4.01 -13.07 4.29
C LEU A 105 4.12 -13.29 5.79
N TYR A 106 5.19 -12.76 6.35
CA TYR A 106 5.39 -12.67 7.78
C TYR A 106 5.64 -11.21 8.19
N SER A 107 4.65 -10.37 7.88
CA SER A 107 4.72 -8.91 8.00
C SER A 107 4.96 -8.38 9.41
N LYS A 108 4.88 -9.21 10.45
CA LYS A 108 5.20 -8.81 11.82
C LYS A 108 6.69 -8.80 12.12
N LEU A 109 7.48 -9.68 11.49
CA LEU A 109 8.90 -9.88 11.82
C LEU A 109 9.83 -9.67 10.62
N ASN A 110 9.33 -9.66 9.39
CA ASN A 110 10.14 -9.39 8.20
C ASN A 110 9.74 -8.03 7.57
N PRO A 111 10.66 -7.05 7.50
CA PRO A 111 10.37 -5.73 6.94
C PRO A 111 9.92 -5.74 5.47
N ILE A 112 10.52 -6.58 4.63
CA ILE A 112 10.12 -6.70 3.21
C ILE A 112 8.69 -7.23 3.11
N ASP A 113 8.35 -8.24 3.90
CA ASP A 113 6.98 -8.75 3.96
C ASP A 113 6.00 -7.68 4.49
N SER A 114 6.41 -6.84 5.44
CA SER A 114 5.59 -5.72 5.91
C SER A 114 5.33 -4.72 4.79
N LEU A 115 6.34 -4.40 3.98
CA LEU A 115 6.21 -3.48 2.85
C LEU A 115 5.28 -4.05 1.77
N ILE A 116 5.45 -5.34 1.41
CA ILE A 116 4.57 -6.01 0.45
C ILE A 116 3.12 -5.99 0.93
N ASN A 117 2.86 -6.34 2.19
CA ASN A 117 1.52 -6.33 2.76
C ASN A 117 0.89 -4.92 2.75
N ARG A 118 1.65 -3.88 3.10
CA ARG A 118 1.19 -2.49 3.01
C ARG A 118 0.82 -2.08 1.58
N ILE A 119 1.66 -2.44 0.61
CA ILE A 119 1.40 -2.13 -0.81
C ILE A 119 0.16 -2.87 -1.31
N ILE A 120 -0.02 -4.15 -0.94
CA ILE A 120 -1.23 -4.92 -1.27
C ILE A 120 -2.48 -4.25 -0.68
N GLY A 121 -2.43 -3.87 0.61
CA GLY A 121 -3.53 -3.17 1.26
C GLY A 121 -3.88 -1.85 0.59
N PHE A 122 -2.86 -1.05 0.24
CA PHE A 122 -3.06 0.21 -0.47
C PHE A 122 -3.59 -0.02 -1.90
N LYS A 123 -3.06 -1.00 -2.62
CA LYS A 123 -3.55 -1.39 -3.95
C LYS A 123 -5.03 -1.74 -3.91
N LYS A 124 -5.44 -2.62 -2.99
CA LYS A 124 -6.83 -3.01 -2.81
C LYS A 124 -7.74 -1.79 -2.55
N LEU A 125 -7.30 -0.87 -1.70
CA LEU A 125 -8.04 0.36 -1.43
C LEU A 125 -8.20 1.21 -2.70
N ILE A 126 -7.15 1.37 -3.51
CA ILE A 126 -7.24 2.08 -4.80
C ILE A 126 -8.17 1.36 -5.77
N GLU A 127 -8.09 0.04 -5.88
CA GLU A 127 -8.96 -0.78 -6.73
C GLU A 127 -10.44 -0.61 -6.33
N GLU A 128 -10.75 -0.61 -5.04
CA GLU A 128 -12.11 -0.37 -4.54
C GLU A 128 -12.62 1.01 -4.97
N HIS A 129 -11.81 2.06 -4.81
CA HIS A 129 -12.17 3.44 -5.17
C HIS A 129 -12.33 3.64 -6.68
N THR A 130 -11.42 3.08 -7.48
CA THR A 130 -11.50 3.14 -8.95
C THR A 130 -12.70 2.36 -9.48
N ALA A 131 -13.02 1.19 -8.91
CA ALA A 131 -14.18 0.39 -9.30
C ALA A 131 -15.52 1.11 -9.10
N VAL A 132 -15.63 1.96 -8.09
CA VAL A 132 -16.85 2.76 -7.83
C VAL A 132 -16.74 4.21 -8.32
N ASN A 133 -15.68 4.54 -9.06
CA ASN A 133 -15.41 5.88 -9.59
C ASN A 133 -15.47 6.98 -8.51
N LYS A 134 -14.84 6.75 -7.35
CA LYS A 134 -14.74 7.74 -6.25
C LYS A 134 -13.29 8.10 -5.95
N PRO A 135 -12.99 9.37 -5.61
CA PRO A 135 -11.67 9.76 -5.16
C PRO A 135 -11.33 9.11 -3.81
N LEU A 136 -10.03 8.92 -3.55
CA LEU A 136 -9.54 8.49 -2.24
C LEU A 136 -9.35 9.72 -1.35
N LYS A 137 -10.10 9.79 -0.24
CA LYS A 137 -10.12 10.97 0.64
C LYS A 137 -9.14 10.83 1.80
N TYR A 138 -8.46 11.92 2.09
CA TYR A 138 -7.57 12.11 3.22
C TYR A 138 -8.09 13.28 4.05
N VAL A 139 -8.46 13.03 5.31
CA VAL A 139 -8.94 14.06 6.23
C VAL A 139 -7.87 14.32 7.28
N TYR A 140 -7.45 15.56 7.39
CA TYR A 140 -6.42 15.99 8.33
C TYR A 140 -6.98 16.11 9.76
N LYS A 141 -6.19 15.71 10.75
CA LYS A 141 -6.45 15.92 12.18
C LYS A 141 -5.16 16.29 12.91
N GLU A 142 -5.27 17.26 13.82
CA GLU A 142 -4.19 17.73 14.69
C GLU A 142 -4.25 17.10 16.09
#